data_AF-A0A843LL23-F1
#
_entry.id   AF-A0A843LL23-F1
#
_cell.length_a   1.000
_cell.length_b   1.000
_cell.length_c   1.000
_cell.angle_alpha   90.00
_cell.angle_beta   90.00
_cell.angle_gamma   90.00
#
_symmetry.space_group_name_H-M   'P 1'
#
loop_
_entity.id
_entity.type
_entity.pdbx_description
1 polymer ?
#
loop_
_entity_poly.entity_id
_entity_poly.type
_entity_poly.pdbx_seq_one_letter_code
_entity_poly.pdbx_strand_id
1 'polypeptide(L)'
;MIPKRNIIIPGEISSELKGLVEQRNESQGVLLYSAYPADGELICPVFNFYKTGEGTPGHVSADERKLQAINSFLRQNSGVYSPIIWHSHSRGTVETFGDYFARNFSQEDLRVINKRTSEDPLYLAMLSTPIAHLVSGKGDVSLTFINDFEGFQERNAEINRQLGRFE
;
A
#
# COMPACT_ATOMS: atom_id res chain seq x y z
N MET A 1 -10.37 -19.70 4.68
CA MET A 1 -9.11 -19.16 5.24
C MET A 1 -8.60 -18.12 4.26
N ILE A 2 -8.17 -16.94 4.72
CA ILE A 2 -7.58 -15.92 3.82
C ILE A 2 -6.11 -16.28 3.65
N PRO A 3 -5.61 -16.43 2.41
CA PRO A 3 -4.20 -16.72 2.19
C PRO A 3 -3.31 -15.62 2.78
N LYS A 4 -2.12 -16.01 3.25
CA LYS A 4 -1.08 -15.03 3.60
C LYS A 4 -0.74 -14.20 2.35
N ARG A 5 -0.57 -12.90 2.52
CA ARG A 5 -0.27 -11.96 1.42
C ARG A 5 1.08 -11.29 1.66
N ASN A 6 1.99 -11.42 0.70
CA ASN A 6 3.28 -10.74 0.72
C ASN A 6 3.29 -9.61 -0.30
N ILE A 7 3.17 -8.37 0.17
CA ILE A 7 3.16 -7.17 -0.67
C ILE A 7 4.60 -6.79 -1.01
N ILE A 8 4.93 -6.80 -2.30
CA ILE A 8 6.26 -6.46 -2.80
C ILE A 8 6.24 -5.03 -3.33
N ILE A 9 7.03 -4.15 -2.73
CA ILE A 9 7.12 -2.73 -3.11
C ILE A 9 8.47 -2.48 -3.82
N PRO A 10 8.44 -2.01 -5.09
CA PRO A 10 9.64 -1.58 -5.80
C PRO A 10 10.34 -0.40 -5.11
N GLY A 11 11.66 -0.32 -5.27
CA GLY A 11 12.52 0.69 -4.65
C GLY A 11 12.16 2.12 -5.08
N GLU A 12 11.68 2.30 -6.31
CA GLU A 12 11.21 3.59 -6.84
C GLU A 12 9.99 4.08 -6.07
N ILE A 13 9.00 3.20 -5.89
CA ILE A 13 7.79 3.52 -5.11
C ILE A 13 8.19 3.75 -3.65
N SER A 14 9.04 2.91 -3.06
CA SER A 14 9.53 3.10 -1.70
C SER A 14 10.21 4.47 -1.50
N SER A 15 11.03 4.88 -2.46
CA SER A 15 11.71 6.18 -2.44
C SER A 15 10.72 7.35 -2.56
N GLU A 16 9.70 7.22 -3.41
CA GLU A 16 8.63 8.22 -3.52
C GLU A 16 7.84 8.34 -2.22
N LEU A 17 7.43 7.22 -1.62
CA LEU A 17 6.74 7.21 -0.32
C LEU A 17 7.61 7.86 0.76
N LYS A 18 8.92 7.57 0.77
CA LYS A 18 9.88 8.21 1.68
C LYS A 18 9.95 9.72 1.46
N GLY A 19 9.97 10.18 0.22
CA GLY A 19 9.92 11.61 -0.09
C GLY A 19 8.66 12.29 0.44
N LEU A 20 7.51 11.62 0.40
CA LEU A 20 6.24 12.16 0.89
C LEU A 20 6.17 12.22 2.42
N VAL A 21 6.67 11.21 3.15
CA VAL A 21 6.62 11.21 4.63
C VAL A 21 7.55 12.26 5.25
N GLU A 22 8.60 12.69 4.55
CA GLU A 22 9.53 13.72 5.03
C GLU A 22 8.95 15.14 4.94
N GLN A 23 7.82 15.31 4.25
CA GLN A 23 7.12 16.59 4.16
C GLN A 23 6.46 16.96 5.49
N ARG A 24 6.05 18.23 5.62
CA ARG A 24 5.27 18.69 6.79
C ARG A 24 3.84 18.18 6.76
N ASN A 25 3.24 18.09 5.57
CA ASN A 25 1.84 17.76 5.40
C ASN A 25 1.67 16.27 5.12
N GLU A 26 0.53 15.72 5.56
CA GLU A 26 0.17 14.35 5.23
C GLU A 26 -0.27 14.24 3.77
N SER A 27 0.00 13.08 3.18
CA SER A 27 -0.39 12.70 1.83
C SER A 27 -1.22 11.41 1.89
N GLN A 28 -2.15 11.28 0.95
CA GLN A 28 -2.96 10.08 0.74
C GLN A 28 -2.81 9.61 -0.70
N GLY A 29 -3.00 8.32 -0.93
CA GLY A 29 -2.81 7.69 -2.22
C GLY A 29 -3.35 6.28 -2.30
N VAL A 30 -3.13 5.66 -3.46
CA VAL A 30 -3.50 4.27 -3.75
C VAL A 30 -2.32 3.58 -4.42
N LEU A 31 -1.90 2.44 -3.87
CA LEU A 31 -1.00 1.53 -4.57
C LEU A 31 -1.82 0.47 -5.29
N LEU A 32 -1.41 0.09 -6.49
CA LEU A 32 -2.03 -0.98 -7.26
C LEU A 32 -1.12 -2.20 -7.30
N TYR A 33 -1.63 -3.35 -6.88
CA TYR A 33 -0.94 -4.62 -6.97
C TYR A 33 -1.74 -5.65 -7.76
N SER A 34 -1.07 -6.67 -8.28
CA SER A 34 -1.72 -7.91 -8.75
C SER A 34 -1.36 -9.04 -7.80
N ALA A 35 -2.22 -10.06 -7.69
CA ALA A 35 -2.01 -11.17 -6.76
C ALA A 35 -1.71 -12.48 -7.52
N TYR A 36 -0.67 -13.17 -7.07
CA TYR A 36 -0.18 -14.40 -7.69
C TYR A 36 0.00 -15.48 -6.62
N PRO A 37 -0.63 -16.66 -6.75
CA PRO A 37 -0.40 -17.74 -5.80
C PRO A 37 1.01 -18.34 -5.96
N ALA A 38 1.75 -18.46 -4.87
CA ALA A 38 3.05 -19.16 -4.82
C ALA A 38 3.24 -19.78 -3.43
N ASP A 39 3.61 -21.07 -3.37
CA ASP A 39 3.97 -21.76 -2.13
C ASP A 39 3.00 -21.59 -0.94
N GLY A 40 1.69 -21.54 -1.21
CA GLY A 40 0.65 -21.40 -0.19
C GLY A 40 0.40 -19.97 0.30
N GLU A 41 1.08 -18.97 -0.28
CA GLU A 41 0.82 -17.55 -0.09
C GLU A 41 0.47 -16.84 -1.40
N LEU A 42 0.00 -15.60 -1.29
CA LEU A 42 -0.20 -14.69 -2.41
C LEU A 42 0.96 -13.71 -2.45
N ILE A 43 1.70 -13.70 -3.56
CA ILE A 43 2.70 -12.70 -3.86
C ILE A 43 2.02 -11.53 -4.57
N CYS A 44 2.18 -10.34 -4.02
CA CYS A 44 1.44 -9.15 -4.40
C CYS A 44 2.39 -8.02 -4.83
N PRO A 45 3.01 -8.09 -6.02
CA PRO A 45 3.84 -7.01 -6.53
C PRO A 45 3.01 -5.75 -6.80
N VAL A 46 3.49 -4.63 -6.29
CA VAL A 46 2.95 -3.30 -6.56
C VAL A 46 3.54 -2.79 -7.88
N PHE A 47 2.67 -2.33 -8.77
CA PHE A 47 3.05 -1.83 -10.09
C PHE A 47 2.99 -0.32 -10.19
N ASN A 48 2.07 0.31 -9.46
CA ASN A 48 1.83 1.75 -9.56
C ASN A 48 1.47 2.33 -8.19
N PHE A 49 1.78 3.60 -8.02
CA PHE A 49 1.35 4.43 -6.92
C PHE A 49 0.74 5.72 -7.47
N TYR A 50 -0.41 6.10 -6.92
CA TYR A 50 -1.11 7.33 -7.27
C TYR A 50 -1.35 8.16 -6.02
N LYS A 51 -0.70 9.33 -5.92
CA LYS A 51 -1.03 10.32 -4.89
C LYS A 51 -2.40 10.93 -5.16
N THR A 52 -3.35 10.69 -4.27
CA THR A 52 -4.74 11.12 -4.39
C THR A 52 -5.05 12.36 -3.59
N GLY A 53 -4.28 12.71 -2.56
CA GLY A 53 -4.58 13.89 -1.76
C GLY A 53 -3.44 14.35 -0.86
N GLU A 54 -3.67 15.52 -0.28
CA GLU A 54 -2.79 16.18 0.69
C GLU A 54 -3.67 16.81 1.78
N GLY A 55 -3.10 16.98 2.97
CA GLY A 55 -3.79 17.60 4.09
C GLY A 55 -2.84 18.31 5.04
N THR A 56 -3.16 18.28 6.32
CA THR A 56 -2.36 18.83 7.42
C THR A 56 -1.86 17.71 8.31
N PRO A 57 -0.90 17.97 9.22
CA PRO A 57 -0.58 17.02 10.28
C PRO A 57 -1.84 16.46 10.97
N GLY A 58 -1.99 15.14 10.97
CA GLY A 58 -3.11 14.43 11.60
C GLY A 58 -4.45 14.48 10.85
N HIS A 59 -4.49 15.07 9.65
CA HIS A 59 -5.70 15.08 8.84
C HIS A 59 -5.38 15.12 7.35
N VAL A 60 -5.70 14.04 6.64
CA VAL A 60 -5.60 13.97 5.19
C VAL A 60 -6.89 13.43 4.57
N SER A 61 -7.20 13.93 3.38
CA SER A 61 -8.29 13.42 2.57
C SER A 61 -7.85 13.30 1.12
N ALA A 62 -8.42 12.34 0.41
CA ALA A 62 -8.18 12.16 -1.00
C ALA A 62 -9.06 13.10 -1.83
N ASP A 63 -8.51 13.60 -2.93
CA ASP A 63 -9.25 14.29 -3.97
C ASP A 63 -10.25 13.32 -4.62
N GLU A 64 -11.54 13.66 -4.53
CA GLU A 64 -12.62 12.83 -5.04
C GLU A 64 -12.52 12.56 -6.54
N ARG A 65 -12.03 13.51 -7.35
CA ARG A 65 -11.89 13.33 -8.80
C ARG A 65 -10.80 12.31 -9.08
N LYS A 66 -9.67 12.38 -8.36
CA LYS A 66 -8.58 11.39 -8.49
C LYS A 66 -9.04 10.00 -8.06
N LEU A 67 -9.78 9.90 -6.96
CA LEU A 67 -10.38 8.63 -6.52
C LEU A 67 -11.36 8.07 -7.54
N GLN A 68 -12.21 8.90 -8.14
CA GLN A 68 -13.15 8.47 -9.18
C GLN A 68 -12.42 7.95 -10.42
N ALA A 69 -11.31 8.58 -10.81
CA ALA A 69 -10.48 8.11 -11.92
C ALA A 69 -9.87 6.73 -11.61
N ILE A 70 -9.26 6.55 -10.43
CA ILE A 70 -8.71 5.26 -9.99
C ILE A 70 -9.79 4.19 -9.91
N ASN A 71 -10.95 4.50 -9.34
CA ASN A 71 -12.06 3.56 -9.25
C ASN A 71 -12.59 3.16 -10.65
N SER A 72 -12.56 4.09 -11.62
CA SER A 72 -12.91 3.78 -13.01
C SER A 72 -11.89 2.85 -13.65
N PHE A 73 -10.60 3.12 -13.44
CA PHE A 73 -9.51 2.24 -13.87
C PHE A 73 -9.64 0.82 -13.29
N LEU A 74 -9.88 0.71 -11.97
CA LEU A 74 -10.06 -0.58 -11.29
C LEU A 74 -11.28 -1.36 -11.80
N ARG A 75 -12.39 -0.67 -12.12
CA ARG A 75 -13.57 -1.32 -12.72
C ARG A 75 -13.27 -1.85 -14.12
N GLN A 76 -12.51 -1.11 -14.93
CA GLN A 76 -12.13 -1.52 -16.28
C GLN A 76 -11.11 -2.67 -16.27
N ASN A 77 -10.32 -2.79 -15.21
CA ASN A 77 -9.28 -3.81 -15.04
C ASN A 77 -9.59 -4.75 -13.86
N SER A 78 -10.87 -5.06 -13.68
CA SER A 78 -11.32 -5.90 -12.56
C SER A 78 -10.70 -7.30 -12.67
N GLY A 79 -10.26 -7.83 -11.54
CA GLY A 79 -9.57 -9.13 -11.46
C GLY A 79 -8.09 -9.11 -11.82
N VAL A 80 -7.57 -8.01 -12.37
CA VAL A 80 -6.12 -7.84 -12.66
C VAL A 80 -5.43 -7.10 -11.53
N TYR A 81 -6.03 -6.00 -11.08
CA TYR A 81 -5.45 -5.14 -10.04
C TYR A 81 -6.34 -5.06 -8.81
N SER A 82 -5.69 -4.90 -7.65
CA SER A 82 -6.32 -4.62 -6.38
C SER A 82 -5.65 -3.40 -5.73
N PRO A 83 -6.43 -2.54 -5.06
CA PRO A 83 -5.89 -1.35 -4.40
C PRO A 83 -5.36 -1.66 -2.99
N ILE A 84 -4.32 -0.94 -2.59
CA ILE A 84 -3.94 -0.71 -1.20
C ILE A 84 -4.18 0.78 -0.94
N ILE A 85 -5.04 1.09 0.03
CA ILE A 85 -5.26 2.47 0.43
C ILE A 85 -4.06 2.91 1.27
N TRP A 86 -3.42 4.01 0.89
CA TRP A 86 -2.23 4.49 1.55
C TRP A 86 -2.39 5.90 2.09
N HIS A 87 -1.81 6.15 3.24
CA HIS A 87 -1.56 7.50 3.73
C HIS A 87 -0.24 7.58 4.49
N SER A 88 0.23 8.81 4.72
CA SER A 88 1.41 9.08 5.52
C SER A 88 1.05 9.64 6.90
N HIS A 89 1.77 9.22 7.93
CA HIS A 89 2.04 10.11 9.07
C HIS A 89 3.33 10.85 8.76
N SER A 90 3.18 12.09 8.33
CA SER A 90 4.29 12.93 7.90
C SER A 90 5.23 13.31 9.05
N ARG A 91 6.42 13.87 8.75
CA ARG A 91 7.30 14.48 9.77
C ARG A 91 6.53 15.51 10.60
N GLY A 92 5.69 16.33 9.98
CA GLY A 92 4.88 17.30 10.70
C GLY A 92 3.88 16.66 11.66
N THR A 93 3.32 15.50 11.32
CA THR A 93 2.46 14.71 12.21
C THR A 93 3.22 14.24 13.44
N VAL A 94 4.42 13.67 13.24
CA VAL A 94 5.26 13.19 14.34
C VAL A 94 5.71 14.34 15.24
N GLU A 95 6.10 15.48 14.67
CA GLU A 95 6.47 16.68 15.43
C GLU A 95 5.29 17.25 16.24
N THR A 96 4.06 17.13 15.73
CA THR A 96 2.86 17.71 16.36
C THR A 96 2.25 16.80 17.42
N PHE A 97 2.16 15.49 17.15
CA PHE A 97 1.42 14.53 17.97
C PHE A 97 2.32 13.47 18.64
N GLY A 98 3.62 13.49 18.36
CA GLY A 98 4.65 12.68 19.04
C GLY A 98 4.97 11.34 18.37
N ASP A 99 5.99 10.69 18.91
CA ASP A 99 6.63 9.47 18.37
C ASP A 99 5.71 8.26 18.22
N TYR A 100 4.58 8.23 18.93
CA TYR A 100 3.57 7.18 18.76
C TYR A 100 3.15 7.05 17.29
N PHE A 101 2.90 8.18 16.62
CA PHE A 101 2.47 8.22 15.22
C PHE A 101 3.58 7.85 14.24
N ALA A 102 4.84 7.85 14.67
CA ALA A 102 5.96 7.39 13.85
C ALA A 102 6.00 5.85 13.69
N ARG A 103 5.29 5.09 14.54
CA ARG A 103 5.36 3.62 14.55
C ARG A 103 4.01 2.92 14.52
N ASN A 104 2.91 3.66 14.60
CA ASN A 104 1.59 3.09 14.78
C ASN A 104 0.56 3.80 13.90
N PHE A 105 -0.46 3.03 13.51
CA PHE A 105 -1.73 3.56 13.07
C PHE A 105 -2.39 4.35 14.20
N SER A 106 -3.10 5.43 13.86
CA SER A 106 -3.95 6.13 14.82
C SER A 106 -5.17 5.27 15.19
N GLN A 107 -5.86 5.63 16.27
CA GLN A 107 -7.10 4.95 16.64
C GLN A 107 -8.19 5.09 15.57
N GLU A 108 -8.25 6.24 14.89
CA GLU A 108 -9.19 6.45 13.79
C GLU A 108 -8.83 5.61 12.56
N ASP A 109 -7.54 5.48 12.24
CA ASP A 109 -7.10 4.59 11.16
C ASP A 109 -7.53 3.15 11.44
N LEU A 110 -7.27 2.64 12.65
CA LEU A 110 -7.65 1.29 13.04
C LEU A 110 -9.17 1.10 12.97
N ARG A 111 -9.96 2.09 13.38
CA ARG A 111 -11.43 2.06 13.27
C ARG A 111 -11.87 1.95 11.81
N VAL A 112 -11.29 2.75 10.92
CA VAL A 112 -11.59 2.72 9.48
C VAL A 112 -11.17 1.40 8.87
N ILE A 113 -9.96 0.91 9.16
CA ILE A 113 -9.43 -0.37 8.67
C ILE A 113 -10.33 -1.52 9.12
N ASN A 114 -10.70 -1.58 10.40
CA ASN A 114 -11.57 -2.63 10.93
C ASN A 114 -12.95 -2.62 10.28
N LYS A 115 -13.53 -1.42 10.08
CA LYS A 115 -14.79 -1.29 9.35
C LYS A 115 -14.65 -1.80 7.91
N ARG A 116 -13.64 -1.33 7.17
CA ARG A 116 -13.44 -1.69 5.77
C ARG A 116 -13.13 -3.16 5.57
N THR A 117 -12.31 -3.76 6.43
CA THR A 117 -12.00 -5.20 6.39
C THR A 117 -13.19 -6.10 6.76
N SER A 118 -14.18 -5.58 7.48
CA SER A 118 -15.45 -6.28 7.72
C SER A 118 -16.37 -6.27 6.49
N GLU A 119 -16.31 -5.20 5.70
CA GLU A 119 -17.09 -5.03 4.45
C GLU A 119 -16.42 -5.74 3.27
N ASP A 120 -15.10 -5.67 3.19
CA ASP A 120 -14.25 -6.27 2.16
C ASP A 120 -13.05 -6.99 2.82
N PRO A 121 -13.09 -8.34 2.92
CA PRO A 121 -12.00 -9.14 3.46
C PRO A 121 -10.65 -8.96 2.75
N LEU A 122 -10.65 -8.46 1.50
CA LEU A 122 -9.43 -8.23 0.72
C LEU A 122 -8.88 -6.82 0.91
N TYR A 123 -9.59 -5.93 1.60
CA TYR A 123 -9.13 -4.58 1.90
C TYR A 123 -7.75 -4.59 2.56
N LEU A 124 -6.88 -3.71 2.06
CA LEU A 124 -5.55 -3.45 2.59
C LEU A 124 -5.37 -1.95 2.78
N ALA A 125 -4.81 -1.60 3.93
CA ALA A 125 -4.32 -0.26 4.22
C ALA A 125 -2.81 -0.29 4.45
N MET A 126 -2.12 0.74 4.00
CA MET A 126 -0.70 0.93 4.24
C MET A 126 -0.47 2.32 4.83
N LEU A 127 0.31 2.38 5.89
CA LEU A 127 0.78 3.62 6.49
C LEU A 127 2.28 3.74 6.23
N SER A 128 2.73 4.92 5.82
CA SER A 128 4.16 5.24 5.81
C SER A 128 4.47 6.37 6.78
N THR A 129 5.56 6.25 7.49
CA THR A 129 6.08 7.23 8.44
C THR A 129 7.56 7.47 8.16
N PRO A 130 8.20 8.48 8.78
CA PRO A 130 9.64 8.71 8.61
C PRO A 130 10.53 7.51 8.99
N ILE A 131 10.02 6.56 9.79
CA ILE A 131 10.84 5.45 10.32
C ILE A 131 10.24 4.06 10.08
N ALA A 132 9.03 3.96 9.54
CA ALA A 132 8.34 2.69 9.36
C ALA A 132 7.37 2.71 8.17
N HIS A 133 7.18 1.53 7.58
CA HIS A 133 6.06 1.23 6.72
C HIS A 133 5.24 0.13 7.37
N LEU A 134 3.95 0.37 7.56
CA LEU A 134 3.02 -0.57 8.17
C LEU A 134 1.98 -0.98 7.14
N VAL A 135 1.55 -2.23 7.18
CA VAL A 135 0.41 -2.73 6.41
C VAL A 135 -0.59 -3.36 7.36
N SER A 136 -1.88 -3.20 7.06
CA SER A 136 -2.97 -3.80 7.81
C SER A 136 -4.05 -4.31 6.87
N GLY A 137 -4.65 -5.42 7.26
CA GLY A 137 -5.68 -6.13 6.50
C GLY A 137 -6.12 -7.38 7.24
N LYS A 138 -7.09 -8.11 6.69
CA LYS A 138 -7.57 -9.35 7.30
C LYS A 138 -6.61 -10.52 7.04
N GLY A 139 -6.26 -11.29 8.07
CA GLY A 139 -5.28 -12.39 7.96
C GLY A 139 -3.83 -11.88 7.89
N ASP A 140 -2.90 -12.76 7.52
CA ASP A 140 -1.48 -12.45 7.57
C ASP A 140 -1.04 -11.64 6.35
N VAL A 141 -0.51 -10.45 6.58
CA VAL A 141 0.00 -9.55 5.53
C VAL A 141 1.41 -9.08 5.89
N SER A 142 2.34 -9.19 4.95
CA SER A 142 3.73 -8.73 5.10
C SER A 142 4.12 -7.76 4.00
N LEU A 143 5.15 -6.94 4.26
CA LEU A 143 5.77 -6.04 3.28
C LEU A 143 7.18 -6.51 2.98
N THR A 144 7.54 -6.54 1.70
CA THR A 144 8.89 -6.76 1.20
C THR A 144 9.28 -5.61 0.30
N PHE A 145 10.41 -4.96 0.56
CA PHE A 145 10.95 -3.89 -0.29
C PHE A 145 12.08 -4.45 -1.13
N ILE A 146 12.08 -4.17 -2.44
CA ILE A 146 13.15 -4.58 -3.35
C ILE A 146 13.82 -3.33 -3.89
N ASN A 147 15.10 -3.13 -3.55
CA ASN A 147 15.81 -1.87 -3.77
C ASN A 147 16.33 -1.66 -5.20
N ASP A 148 16.39 -2.71 -6.02
CA ASP A 148 16.77 -2.62 -7.42
C ASP A 148 15.65 -3.11 -8.35
N PHE A 149 15.48 -2.41 -9.46
CA PHE A 149 14.49 -2.77 -10.48
C PHE A 149 14.78 -4.15 -11.08
N GLU A 150 16.06 -4.50 -11.20
CA GLU A 150 16.52 -5.79 -11.71
C GLU A 150 16.04 -6.94 -10.81
N GLY A 151 16.24 -6.87 -9.48
CA GLY A 151 15.73 -7.88 -8.56
C GLY A 151 14.21 -7.96 -8.52
N PHE A 152 13.50 -6.85 -8.76
CA PHE A 152 12.05 -6.87 -8.90
C PHE A 152 11.62 -7.59 -10.19
N GLN A 153 12.30 -7.34 -11.31
CA GLN A 153 12.07 -8.04 -12.56
C GLN A 153 12.39 -9.53 -12.45
N GLU A 154 13.52 -9.90 -11.83
CA GLU A 154 13.91 -11.29 -11.59
C GLU A 154 12.88 -12.02 -10.74
N ARG A 155 12.42 -11.41 -9.65
CA ARG A 155 11.39 -11.99 -8.79
C ARG A 155 10.06 -12.15 -9.53
N ASN A 156 9.64 -11.15 -10.31
CA ASN A 156 8.44 -11.27 -11.15
C ASN A 156 8.59 -12.36 -12.23
N ALA A 157 9.77 -12.48 -12.85
CA ALA A 157 10.06 -13.52 -13.82
C ALA A 157 10.07 -14.92 -13.18
N GLU A 158 10.59 -15.05 -11.96
CA GLU A 158 10.53 -16.27 -11.16
C GLU A 158 9.06 -16.65 -10.86
N ILE A 159 8.25 -15.71 -10.36
CA ILE A 159 6.82 -15.93 -10.09
C ILE A 159 6.10 -16.37 -11.36
N ASN A 160 6.31 -15.68 -12.48
CA ASN A 160 5.65 -16.03 -13.74
C ASN A 160 6.11 -17.40 -14.27
N ARG A 161 7.37 -17.80 -14.05
CA ARG A 161 7.86 -19.15 -14.38
C ARG A 161 7.19 -20.21 -13.50
N GLN A 162 7.09 -19.99 -12.20
CA GLN A 162 6.40 -20.90 -11.27
C GLN A 162 4.91 -21.07 -11.63
N LEU A 163 4.29 -20.02 -12.16
CA LEU A 163 2.91 -20.03 -12.61
C LEU A 163 2.68 -20.61 -14.01
N GLY A 164 3.73 -21.01 -14.73
CA GLY A 164 3.61 -21.50 -16.11
C GLY A 164 3.08 -20.45 -17.10
N ARG A 165 3.37 -19.16 -16.87
CA ARG A 165 2.90 -18.04 -17.70
C ARG A 165 3.90 -17.56 -18.75
N PHE A 166 5.07 -18.17 -18.82
CA PHE A 166 6.03 -18.00 -19.91
C PHE A 166 6.18 -19.34 -20.65
N GLU A 167 5.62 -19.41 -21.86
CA GLU A 167 6.11 -20.25 -22.96
C GLU A 167 6.87 -19.35 -23.95
#